data_AF-A0ABD0Y0K9-F1
#
_entry.id   AF-A0ABD0Y0K9-F1
#
_cell.length_a   1.000
_cell.length_b   1.000
_cell.length_c   1.000
_cell.angle_alpha   90.00
_cell.angle_beta   90.00
_cell.angle_gamma   90.00
#
_symmetry.space_group_name_H-M   'P 1'
#
loop_
_entity.id
_entity.type
_entity.pdbx_description
1 polymer ?
#
loop_
_entity_poly.entity_id
_entity_poly.type
_entity_poly.pdbx_seq_one_letter_code
_entity_poly.pdbx_strand_id
1 'polypeptide(L)'
;RFDRLAQQHHCLRIKLLGDCYYCVSGLPEPRPDHAHCCVEMALDMIDAIAMNMFRLVREVMGVNVDMRVGIHTGRVHCGVLGLRKWQFDVWSNDVTLANYMESGGIPGRVHITKETLRYLNGDYQVEPGDGGDRNSYLRDHNIETFLIVPPDNFKTTMKRPSGFMNGNIAKELRVMGHGSKSSKYSKLGLSESSDAKDPEDEVNDYLMRAIDARSIDQLRSEHCTPLLLHFKQAAIEQKVTILLVT
;
A
#
# COMPACT_ATOMS: atom_id res chain seq x y z
N ARG A 1 15.60 1.82 -9.72
CA ARG A 1 15.80 3.20 -9.21
C ARG A 1 15.35 3.34 -7.76
N PHE A 2 14.17 2.83 -7.38
CA PHE A 2 13.73 2.82 -5.98
C PHE A 2 14.73 2.12 -5.05
N ASP A 3 15.35 1.03 -5.47
CA ASP A 3 16.42 0.39 -4.69
C ASP A 3 17.64 1.28 -4.44
N ARG A 4 17.95 2.17 -5.39
CA ARG A 4 19.03 3.15 -5.22
C ARG A 4 18.62 4.23 -4.22
N LEU A 5 17.38 4.73 -4.29
CA LEU A 5 16.84 5.67 -3.31
C LEU A 5 16.81 5.04 -1.90
N ALA A 6 16.40 3.78 -1.80
CA ALA A 6 16.40 3.03 -0.55
C ALA A 6 17.80 2.97 0.07
N GLN A 7 18.82 2.67 -0.75
CA GLN A 7 20.20 2.66 -0.29
C GLN A 7 20.71 4.05 0.13
N GLN A 8 20.34 5.11 -0.59
CA GLN A 8 20.73 6.49 -0.27
C GLN A 8 20.13 6.98 1.05
N HIS A 9 18.92 6.54 1.37
CA HIS A 9 18.18 6.94 2.57
C HIS A 9 18.28 5.91 3.71
N HIS A 10 19.23 4.97 3.66
CA HIS A 10 19.39 3.96 4.72
C HIS A 10 18.10 3.17 5.02
N CYS A 11 17.35 2.84 3.96
CA CYS A 11 16.17 2.02 4.01
C CYS A 11 16.48 0.65 3.39
N LEU A 12 16.19 -0.41 4.15
CA LEU A 12 16.31 -1.78 3.70
C LEU A 12 15.05 -2.15 2.92
N ARG A 13 15.19 -2.40 1.61
CA ARG A 13 14.13 -3.00 0.80
C ARG A 13 13.85 -4.42 1.25
N ILE A 14 12.58 -4.74 1.51
CA ILE A 14 12.16 -6.09 1.90
C ILE A 14 11.78 -6.91 0.66
N LYS A 15 10.65 -6.58 0.03
CA LYS A 15 10.17 -7.30 -1.16
C LYS A 15 9.31 -6.39 -2.04
N LEU A 16 9.07 -6.86 -3.25
CA LEU A 16 8.14 -6.29 -4.22
C LEU A 16 6.98 -7.27 -4.38
N LEU A 17 5.76 -6.84 -4.06
CA LEU A 17 4.54 -7.63 -4.18
C LEU A 17 3.66 -7.04 -5.29
N GLY A 18 3.88 -7.50 -6.52
CA GLY A 18 3.19 -6.93 -7.67
C GLY A 18 3.69 -5.51 -7.94
N ASP A 19 2.80 -4.53 -7.77
CA ASP A 19 3.07 -3.09 -7.81
C ASP A 19 3.48 -2.51 -6.46
N CYS A 20 3.19 -3.21 -5.35
CA CYS A 20 3.54 -2.76 -4.01
C CYS A 20 5.04 -2.94 -3.71
N TYR A 21 5.75 -1.83 -3.57
CA TYR A 21 7.11 -1.75 -3.09
C TYR A 21 7.12 -1.40 -1.60
N TYR A 22 7.86 -2.14 -0.77
CA TYR A 22 8.07 -1.68 0.60
C TYR A 22 9.44 -1.96 1.17
N CYS A 23 9.80 -1.08 2.10
CA CYS A 23 11.08 -1.03 2.76
C CYS A 23 10.91 -0.60 4.21
N VAL A 24 11.95 -0.81 5.00
CA VAL A 24 11.99 -0.50 6.42
C VAL A 24 13.27 0.27 6.74
N SER A 25 13.23 1.11 7.78
CA SER A 25 14.40 1.78 8.31
C SER A 25 14.55 1.50 9.80
N GLY A 26 15.79 1.26 10.24
CA GLY A 26 16.10 0.75 11.59
C GLY A 26 16.34 -0.77 11.66
N LEU A 27 16.55 -1.42 10.51
CA LEU A 27 17.01 -2.81 10.42
C LEU A 27 18.18 -2.93 9.42
N PRO A 28 19.16 -3.80 9.66
CA PRO A 28 19.33 -4.64 10.86
C PRO A 28 19.85 -3.86 12.08
N GLU A 29 20.50 -2.72 11.85
CA GLU A 29 21.00 -1.85 12.91
C GLU A 29 19.95 -0.78 13.27
N PRO A 30 19.61 -0.65 14.56
CA PRO A 30 18.64 0.34 14.99
C PRO A 30 19.25 1.73 14.89
N ARG A 31 18.42 2.73 14.56
CA ARG A 31 18.87 4.10 14.30
C ARG A 31 17.84 5.12 14.77
N PRO A 32 18.25 6.25 15.35
CA PRO A 32 17.31 7.23 15.92
C PRO A 32 16.57 8.05 14.86
N ASP A 33 17.10 8.14 13.65
CA ASP A 33 16.59 8.93 12.52
C ASP A 33 15.82 8.09 11.49
N HIS A 34 15.34 6.91 11.91
CA HIS A 34 14.59 5.96 11.05
C HIS A 34 13.38 6.62 10.37
N ALA A 35 12.66 7.50 11.08
CA ALA A 35 11.44 8.14 10.58
C ALA A 35 11.74 9.18 9.51
N HIS A 36 12.77 10.01 9.72
CA HIS A 36 13.22 11.02 8.76
C HIS A 36 13.57 10.37 7.42
N CYS A 37 14.33 9.28 7.46
CA CYS A 37 14.73 8.60 6.23
C CYS A 37 13.59 7.94 5.46
N CYS A 38 12.59 7.38 6.15
CA CYS A 38 11.42 6.88 5.46
C CYS A 38 10.63 8.03 4.80
N VAL A 39 10.51 9.19 5.46
CA VAL A 39 9.82 10.35 4.88
C VAL A 39 10.59 10.93 3.70
N GLU A 40 11.90 11.16 3.82
CA GLU A 40 12.74 11.66 2.73
C GLU A 40 12.74 10.71 1.52
N MET A 41 12.86 9.41 1.78
CA MET A 41 12.74 8.40 0.72
C MET A 41 11.39 8.46 0.01
N ALA A 42 10.29 8.61 0.77
CA ALA A 42 8.95 8.71 0.22
C ALA A 42 8.77 9.94 -0.67
N LEU A 43 9.29 11.09 -0.23
CA LEU A 43 9.26 12.34 -1.01
C LEU A 43 10.05 12.18 -2.32
N ASP A 44 11.26 11.62 -2.25
CA ASP A 44 12.10 11.35 -3.43
C ASP A 44 11.45 10.35 -4.41
N MET A 45 10.70 9.36 -3.89
CA MET A 45 9.95 8.42 -4.73
C MET A 45 8.81 9.10 -5.47
N ILE A 46 8.05 9.96 -4.79
CA ILE A 46 6.98 10.76 -5.41
C ILE A 46 7.58 11.67 -6.49
N ASP A 47 8.70 12.34 -6.21
CA ASP A 47 9.40 13.19 -7.18
C ASP A 47 9.96 12.41 -8.38
N ALA A 48 10.50 11.22 -8.15
CA ALA A 48 10.98 10.38 -9.22
C ALA A 48 9.87 10.00 -10.20
N ILE A 49 8.64 9.81 -9.70
CA ILE A 49 7.45 9.56 -10.52
C ILE A 49 6.94 10.87 -11.16
N ALA A 50 6.84 11.95 -10.40
CA ALA A 50 6.21 13.20 -10.82
C ALA A 50 7.06 14.04 -11.78
N MET A 51 8.33 14.29 -11.45
CA MET A 51 9.07 15.40 -12.09
C MET A 51 9.79 15.06 -13.39
N ASN A 52 10.35 13.86 -13.58
CA ASN A 52 11.25 13.67 -14.73
C ASN A 52 11.36 12.26 -15.32
N MET A 53 11.15 11.18 -14.56
CA MET A 53 11.46 9.85 -15.08
C MET A 53 10.27 9.18 -15.75
N PHE A 54 9.10 9.27 -15.12
CA PHE A 54 7.89 8.73 -15.72
C PHE A 54 7.34 9.63 -16.82
N ARG A 55 7.91 10.83 -17.07
CA ARG A 55 7.55 11.60 -18.26
C ARG A 55 7.87 10.82 -19.52
N LEU A 56 9.02 10.16 -19.60
CA LEU A 56 9.36 9.31 -20.75
C LEU A 56 8.42 8.10 -20.85
N VAL A 57 8.03 7.48 -19.74
CA VAL A 57 7.08 6.35 -19.75
C VAL A 57 5.65 6.81 -20.06
N ARG A 58 5.24 7.99 -19.58
CA ARG A 58 3.95 8.63 -19.87
C ARG A 58 3.88 9.07 -21.34
N GLU A 59 4.96 9.63 -21.88
CA GLU A 59 5.04 10.06 -23.28
C GLU A 59 5.20 8.88 -24.25
N VAL A 60 6.00 7.86 -23.90
CA VAL A 60 6.27 6.69 -24.76
C VAL A 60 5.20 5.62 -24.63
N MET A 61 4.63 5.40 -23.43
CA MET A 61 3.64 4.34 -23.17
C MET A 61 2.23 4.84 -22.87
N GLY A 62 2.02 6.16 -22.70
CA GLY A 62 0.68 6.73 -22.48
C GLY A 62 0.04 6.41 -21.12
N VAL A 63 0.77 5.86 -20.15
CA VAL A 63 0.21 5.38 -18.88
C VAL A 63 0.37 6.42 -17.77
N ASN A 64 -0.75 6.92 -17.23
CA ASN A 64 -0.78 7.75 -16.02
C ASN A 64 -0.56 6.87 -14.78
N VAL A 65 0.67 6.80 -14.30
CA VAL A 65 1.02 6.11 -13.05
C VAL A 65 1.04 7.11 -11.92
N ASP A 66 0.25 6.82 -10.89
CA ASP A 66 0.20 7.54 -9.62
C ASP A 66 0.47 6.53 -8.49
N MET A 67 1.01 7.00 -7.37
CA MET A 67 1.50 6.15 -6.28
C MET A 67 0.99 6.67 -4.94
N ARG A 68 0.55 5.77 -4.07
CA ARG A 68 0.20 6.04 -2.68
C ARG A 68 1.35 5.62 -1.78
N VAL A 69 1.51 6.35 -0.67
CA VAL A 69 2.58 6.10 0.29
C VAL A 69 2.01 6.09 1.71
N GLY A 70 2.24 5.00 2.44
CA GLY A 70 1.87 4.83 3.84
C GLY A 70 3.09 4.57 4.72
N ILE A 71 3.23 5.33 5.82
CA ILE A 71 4.35 5.20 6.76
C ILE A 71 3.84 5.04 8.19
N HIS A 72 4.35 4.01 8.87
CA HIS A 72 4.10 3.78 10.28
C HIS A 72 5.37 3.38 11.02
N THR A 73 5.49 3.79 12.28
CA THR A 73 6.61 3.47 13.15
C THR A 73 6.13 2.59 14.29
N GLY A 74 6.77 1.42 14.46
CA GLY A 74 6.36 0.44 15.45
C GLY A 74 7.42 -0.64 15.68
N ARG A 75 7.03 -1.75 16.28
CA ARG A 75 7.90 -2.91 16.50
C ARG A 75 7.67 -3.95 15.42
N VAL A 76 8.74 -4.65 15.02
CA VAL A 76 8.65 -5.70 14.00
C VAL A 76 9.42 -6.95 14.40
N HIS A 77 8.89 -8.10 13.98
CA HIS A 77 9.67 -9.32 13.92
C HIS A 77 10.22 -9.45 12.50
N CYS A 78 11.49 -9.75 12.37
CA CYS A 78 12.12 -9.93 11.06
C CYS A 78 12.90 -11.23 11.02
N GLY A 79 12.92 -11.89 9.87
CA GLY A 79 13.64 -13.14 9.72
C GLY A 79 13.38 -13.82 8.39
N VAL A 80 13.79 -15.07 8.29
CA VAL A 80 13.58 -15.92 7.12
C VAL A 80 12.70 -17.08 7.55
N LEU A 81 11.66 -17.38 6.79
CA LEU A 81 10.76 -18.50 7.03
C LEU A 81 10.78 -19.50 5.87
N GLY A 82 10.47 -20.75 6.19
CA GLY A 82 10.28 -21.83 5.22
C GLY A 82 11.48 -22.75 5.02
N LEU A 83 11.25 -23.89 4.35
CA LEU A 83 12.27 -24.90 4.06
C LEU A 83 12.89 -24.74 2.66
N ARG A 84 12.26 -23.96 1.78
CA ARG A 84 12.67 -23.72 0.39
C ARG A 84 12.43 -22.26 0.04
N LYS A 85 13.26 -21.69 -0.84
CA LYS A 85 13.19 -20.29 -1.30
C LYS A 85 13.13 -19.27 -0.15
N TRP A 86 14.16 -19.33 0.70
CA TRP A 86 14.37 -18.41 1.80
C TRP A 86 14.35 -16.95 1.36
N GLN A 87 13.43 -16.17 1.95
CA GLN A 87 13.32 -14.74 1.75
C GLN A 87 13.24 -14.07 3.11
N PHE A 88 14.00 -12.99 3.28
CA PHE A 88 13.91 -12.14 4.46
C PHE A 88 12.62 -11.33 4.40
N ASP A 89 11.87 -11.30 5.50
CA ASP A 89 10.60 -10.60 5.58
C ASP A 89 10.33 -10.12 7.01
N VAL A 90 9.32 -9.25 7.14
CA VAL A 90 8.94 -8.58 8.39
C VAL A 90 7.46 -8.82 8.70
N TRP A 91 7.14 -9.07 9.98
CA TRP A 91 5.79 -9.36 10.45
C TRP A 91 5.52 -8.65 11.78
N SER A 92 4.39 -7.93 11.83
CA SER A 92 3.83 -7.32 13.04
C SER A 92 2.46 -6.75 12.73
N ASN A 93 1.66 -6.51 13.77
CA ASN A 93 0.46 -5.67 13.65
C ASN A 93 0.81 -4.26 13.14
N ASP A 94 2.01 -3.76 13.46
CA ASP A 94 2.49 -2.46 12.99
C ASP A 94 2.79 -2.49 11.47
N VAL A 95 3.23 -3.63 10.93
CA VAL A 95 3.37 -3.82 9.47
C VAL A 95 1.99 -3.82 8.81
N THR A 96 1.01 -4.48 9.43
CA THR A 96 -0.37 -4.49 8.96
C THR A 96 -0.99 -3.09 8.99
N LEU A 97 -0.76 -2.31 10.04
CA LEU A 97 -1.19 -0.92 10.12
C LEU A 97 -0.55 -0.06 9.03
N ALA A 98 0.75 -0.23 8.77
CA ALA A 98 1.44 0.46 7.68
C ALA A 98 0.81 0.15 6.30
N ASN A 99 0.33 -1.09 6.10
CA ASN A 99 -0.36 -1.49 4.88
C ASN A 99 -1.70 -0.76 4.74
N TYR A 100 -2.50 -0.72 5.81
CA TYR A 100 -3.76 0.05 5.81
C TYR A 100 -3.54 1.56 5.67
N MET A 101 -2.40 2.08 6.12
CA MET A 101 -2.00 3.47 5.91
C MET A 101 -1.73 3.78 4.43
N GLU A 102 -1.10 2.88 3.69
CA GLU A 102 -0.96 3.02 2.23
C GLU A 102 -2.33 2.98 1.56
N SER A 103 -3.16 2.00 1.93
CA SER A 103 -4.47 1.81 1.28
C SER A 103 -5.43 2.97 1.56
N GLY A 104 -5.34 3.60 2.74
CA GLY A 104 -6.04 4.85 3.08
C GLY A 104 -5.31 6.13 2.63
N GLY A 105 -4.19 6.00 1.92
CA GLY A 105 -3.36 7.10 1.45
C GLY A 105 -3.95 7.84 0.26
N ILE A 106 -3.46 9.06 0.03
CA ILE A 106 -3.84 9.88 -1.13
C ILE A 106 -2.71 9.78 -2.16
N PRO A 107 -3.02 9.54 -3.46
CA PRO A 107 -2.00 9.47 -4.50
C PRO A 107 -1.13 10.74 -4.54
N GLY A 108 0.19 10.56 -4.67
CA GLY A 108 1.17 11.65 -4.71
C GLY A 108 1.43 12.33 -3.36
N ARG A 109 0.92 11.79 -2.26
CA ARG A 109 1.12 12.33 -0.90
C ARG A 109 1.68 11.26 0.03
N VAL A 110 2.46 11.70 1.01
CA VAL A 110 3.02 10.83 2.06
C VAL A 110 2.06 10.80 3.25
N HIS A 111 1.43 9.66 3.49
CA HIS A 111 0.47 9.46 4.57
C HIS A 111 1.15 8.79 5.77
N ILE A 112 1.09 9.44 6.92
CA ILE A 112 1.81 9.01 8.13
C ILE A 112 0.86 8.89 9.33
N THR A 113 1.21 8.00 10.26
CA THR A 113 0.51 7.91 11.55
C THR A 113 1.03 8.93 12.56
N LYS A 114 0.25 9.19 13.61
CA LYS A 114 0.69 9.97 14.79
C LYS A 114 2.00 9.45 15.40
N GLU A 115 2.20 8.13 15.42
CA GLU A 115 3.41 7.55 15.98
C GLU A 115 4.64 7.95 15.15
N THR A 116 4.56 7.88 13.82
CA THR A 116 5.63 8.40 12.94
C THR A 116 5.88 9.89 13.17
N LEU A 117 4.83 10.70 13.30
CA LEU A 117 4.96 12.15 13.53
C LEU A 117 5.78 12.49 14.79
N ARG A 118 5.63 11.70 15.86
CA ARG A 118 6.42 11.87 17.10
C ARG A 118 7.92 11.73 16.88
N TYR A 119 8.33 10.87 15.94
CA TYR A 119 9.73 10.62 15.60
C TYR A 119 10.31 11.59 14.56
N LEU A 120 9.49 12.52 14.04
CA LEU A 120 9.92 13.55 13.08
C LEU A 120 10.29 14.89 13.75
N ASN A 121 10.17 15.00 15.07
CA ASN A 121 10.58 16.16 15.89
C ASN A 121 10.03 17.54 15.46
N GLY A 122 9.00 17.58 14.60
CA GLY A 122 8.42 18.82 14.09
C GLY A 122 9.15 19.43 12.89
N ASP A 123 10.09 18.70 12.26
CA ASP A 123 10.86 19.20 11.12
C ASP A 123 10.04 19.31 9.82
N TYR A 124 8.87 18.66 9.78
CA TYR A 124 7.99 18.65 8.61
C TYR A 124 6.65 19.33 8.92
N GLN A 125 6.16 20.10 7.97
CA GLN A 125 4.79 20.58 8.00
C GLN A 125 3.84 19.45 7.66
N VAL A 126 2.79 19.31 8.46
CA VAL A 126 1.77 18.27 8.28
C VAL A 126 0.38 18.85 8.30
N GLU A 127 -0.51 18.24 7.55
CA GLU A 127 -1.95 18.52 7.56
C GLU A 127 -2.74 17.30 8.07
N PRO A 128 -3.97 17.50 8.58
CA PRO A 128 -4.85 16.39 8.96
C PRO A 128 -5.04 15.43 7.78
N GLY A 129 -4.83 14.14 8.03
CA GLY A 129 -4.92 13.13 6.99
C GLY A 129 -6.34 12.60 6.78
N ASP A 130 -7.20 12.63 7.79
CA ASP A 130 -8.56 12.07 7.77
C ASP A 130 -8.61 10.63 7.21
N GLY A 131 -7.61 9.81 7.58
CA GLY A 131 -7.46 8.44 7.07
C GLY A 131 -8.62 7.52 7.43
N GLY A 132 -9.30 7.79 8.56
CA GLY A 132 -10.48 7.03 9.00
C GLY A 132 -11.67 7.11 8.05
N ASP A 133 -11.81 8.20 7.29
CA ASP A 133 -12.89 8.34 6.32
C ASP A 133 -12.67 7.46 5.08
N ARG A 134 -11.40 7.16 4.77
CA ARG A 134 -11.00 6.38 3.59
C ARG A 134 -10.76 4.91 3.89
N ASN A 135 -10.51 4.54 5.15
CA ASN A 135 -10.22 3.17 5.53
C ASN A 135 -10.90 2.81 6.87
N SER A 136 -11.75 1.78 6.85
CA SER A 136 -12.48 1.32 8.04
C SER A 136 -11.55 0.83 9.15
N TYR A 137 -10.44 0.16 8.83
CA TYR A 137 -9.48 -0.29 9.84
C TYR A 137 -8.90 0.88 10.63
N LEU A 138 -8.55 1.97 9.96
CA LEU A 138 -8.02 3.18 10.60
C LEU A 138 -9.07 3.84 11.51
N ARG A 139 -10.33 3.86 11.08
CA ARG A 139 -11.44 4.40 11.89
C ARG A 139 -11.74 3.54 13.10
N ASP A 140 -11.88 2.23 12.91
CA ASP A 140 -12.30 1.29 13.96
C ASP A 140 -11.23 1.16 15.06
N HIS A 141 -9.96 1.35 14.71
CA HIS A 141 -8.84 1.39 15.66
C HIS A 141 -8.50 2.81 16.14
N ASN A 142 -9.31 3.82 15.77
CA ASN A 142 -9.16 5.22 16.16
C ASN A 142 -7.73 5.77 15.93
N ILE A 143 -7.18 5.50 14.74
CA ILE A 143 -5.82 5.90 14.36
C ILE A 143 -5.84 7.33 13.84
N GLU A 144 -5.14 8.22 14.55
CA GLU A 144 -4.88 9.58 14.08
C GLU A 144 -3.82 9.58 12.96
N THR A 145 -4.13 10.19 11.82
CA THR A 145 -3.28 10.23 10.64
C THR A 145 -3.04 11.64 10.10
N PHE A 146 -1.92 11.81 9.40
CA PHE A 146 -1.44 13.08 8.88
C PHE A 146 -0.87 12.92 7.47
N LEU A 147 -0.88 13.98 6.68
CA LEU A 147 -0.20 14.04 5.39
C LEU A 147 0.96 15.02 5.47
N ILE A 148 2.13 14.62 4.96
CA ILE A 148 3.28 15.54 4.85
C ILE A 148 2.98 16.57 3.76
N VAL A 149 3.22 17.85 4.06
CA VAL A 149 3.18 18.94 3.09
C VAL A 149 4.61 19.14 2.57
N PRO A 150 4.86 18.93 1.27
CA PRO A 150 6.18 19.17 0.70
C PRO A 150 6.57 20.65 0.84
N PRO A 151 7.84 20.97 1.15
CA PRO A 151 8.30 22.36 1.25
C PRO A 151 8.17 23.09 -0.09
N ASP A 152 7.87 24.40 -0.10
CA ASP A 152 7.49 25.18 -1.29
C ASP A 152 8.46 25.12 -2.50
N ASN A 153 9.71 24.68 -2.30
CA ASN A 153 10.65 24.37 -3.38
C ASN A 153 10.18 23.20 -4.28
N PHE A 154 9.17 22.44 -3.86
CA PHE A 154 8.48 21.42 -4.68
C PHE A 154 7.58 22.03 -5.77
N LYS A 155 7.14 23.29 -5.62
CA LYS A 155 6.13 23.89 -6.53
C LYS A 155 6.71 24.51 -7.80
N THR A 156 8.04 24.58 -7.97
CA THR A 156 8.64 25.36 -9.07
C THR A 156 8.53 24.70 -10.46
N THR A 157 7.99 23.48 -10.59
CA THR A 157 7.91 22.77 -11.88
C THR A 157 6.51 22.27 -12.27
N MET A 158 5.48 22.57 -11.48
CA MET A 158 4.08 22.26 -11.85
C MET A 158 3.36 23.41 -12.58
N LYS A 159 4.03 24.13 -13.47
CA LYS A 159 3.31 24.93 -14.48
C LYS A 159 2.87 24.01 -15.62
N ARG A 160 1.58 23.67 -15.63
CA ARG A 160 0.90 23.11 -16.81
C ARG A 160 1.20 23.99 -18.03
N PRO A 161 1.78 23.49 -19.13
CA PRO A 161 1.82 24.25 -20.37
C PRO A 161 0.39 24.29 -20.93
N SER A 162 -0.25 25.45 -20.82
CA SER A 162 -1.39 25.80 -21.65
C SER A 162 -0.88 26.06 -23.07
N GLY A 163 -1.17 25.15 -24.01
CA GLY A 163 -0.79 25.34 -25.42
C GLY A 163 -1.34 24.24 -26.31
N PHE A 164 -2.38 24.58 -27.06
CA PHE A 164 -2.88 23.81 -28.21
C PHE A 164 -1.77 23.54 -29.23
N MET A 165 -1.68 22.32 -29.76
CA MET A 165 -1.41 22.07 -31.19
C MET A 165 -2.06 20.76 -31.65
N ASN A 166 -2.79 20.86 -32.76
CA ASN A 166 -3.34 19.76 -33.57
C ASN A 166 -2.23 18.86 -34.14
N GLY A 167 -2.55 17.58 -34.33
CA GLY A 167 -1.73 16.71 -35.18
C GLY A 167 -2.11 15.25 -35.08
N ASN A 168 -2.96 14.80 -36.00
CA ASN A 168 -3.13 13.38 -36.35
C ASN A 168 -1.77 12.68 -36.45
N ILE A 169 -1.63 11.47 -35.89
CA ILE A 169 -0.88 10.30 -36.42
C ILE A 169 -0.79 9.26 -35.29
N ALA A 170 -1.59 8.21 -35.40
CA ALA A 170 -1.29 6.82 -35.01
C ALA A 170 -2.52 5.96 -35.30
N LYS A 171 -2.84 5.81 -36.59
CA LYS A 171 -3.56 4.62 -37.07
C LYS A 171 -2.53 3.49 -37.17
N GLU A 172 -3.03 2.27 -37.01
CA GLU A 172 -2.37 0.98 -37.21
C GLU A 172 -1.75 0.31 -35.98
N LEU A 173 -2.62 -0.30 -35.18
CA LEU A 173 -2.43 -1.69 -34.76
C LEU A 173 -3.80 -2.30 -34.38
N ARG A 174 -4.51 -2.82 -35.39
CA ARG A 174 -5.68 -3.69 -35.19
C ARG A 174 -5.88 -4.59 -36.40
N VAL A 175 -5.41 -5.82 -36.32
CA VAL A 175 -5.78 -6.91 -37.23
C VAL A 175 -5.88 -8.22 -36.42
N MET A 176 -6.99 -8.94 -36.66
CA MET A 176 -7.42 -10.26 -36.15
C MET A 176 -8.15 -10.24 -34.79
N GLY A 177 -9.42 -10.61 -34.66
CA GLY A 177 -10.40 -11.15 -35.61
C GLY A 177 -11.76 -11.36 -34.91
N HIS A 178 -12.84 -11.28 -35.71
CA HIS A 178 -14.22 -11.80 -35.57
C HIS A 178 -14.83 -11.99 -34.17
N GLY A 179 -15.93 -11.32 -33.79
CA GLY A 179 -17.27 -11.41 -34.39
C GLY A 179 -18.08 -12.48 -33.61
N SER A 180 -19.32 -12.29 -33.13
CA SER A 180 -20.38 -11.37 -33.52
C SER A 180 -21.60 -11.55 -32.58
N LYS A 181 -22.31 -10.44 -32.31
CA LYS A 181 -23.78 -10.32 -32.08
C LYS A 181 -24.34 -10.92 -30.77
N SER A 182 -25.39 -10.41 -30.13
CA SER A 182 -26.23 -9.21 -30.20
C SER A 182 -27.41 -9.45 -29.22
N SER A 183 -28.05 -8.37 -28.77
CA SER A 183 -29.44 -8.31 -28.25
C SER A 183 -29.59 -8.59 -26.74
N LYS A 184 -29.79 -7.55 -25.91
CA LYS A 184 -31.07 -6.88 -25.61
C LYS A 184 -32.17 -7.86 -25.20
N TYR A 185 -32.68 -7.77 -23.97
CA TYR A 185 -33.93 -7.06 -23.67
C TYR A 185 -34.21 -7.01 -22.16
N SER A 186 -34.91 -5.95 -21.78
CA SER A 186 -35.41 -5.56 -20.47
C SER A 186 -36.76 -6.19 -20.11
N LYS A 187 -37.08 -6.19 -18.79
CA LYS A 187 -38.34 -5.68 -18.18
C LYS A 187 -39.40 -6.70 -17.68
N LEU A 188 -39.63 -6.64 -16.35
CA LEU A 188 -40.86 -6.76 -15.52
C LEU A 188 -41.69 -8.06 -15.44
N GLY A 189 -42.03 -8.46 -14.20
CA GLY A 189 -43.32 -9.12 -13.87
C GLY A 189 -43.36 -10.00 -12.60
N LEU A 190 -43.96 -9.46 -11.52
CA LEU A 190 -44.81 -10.01 -10.43
C LEU A 190 -44.69 -11.45 -9.82
N SER A 191 -44.74 -11.44 -8.47
CA SER A 191 -45.51 -12.23 -7.47
C SER A 191 -45.15 -13.68 -7.05
N GLU A 192 -44.85 -13.77 -5.73
CA GLU A 192 -45.24 -14.73 -4.68
C GLU A 192 -44.91 -16.25 -4.71
N SER A 193 -44.05 -16.60 -3.74
CA SER A 193 -44.14 -17.74 -2.80
C SER A 193 -43.83 -19.15 -3.29
N SER A 194 -42.58 -19.57 -3.07
CA SER A 194 -42.16 -20.77 -2.32
C SER A 194 -40.67 -20.96 -2.58
N ASP A 195 -39.81 -20.35 -1.76
CA ASP A 195 -38.36 -20.40 -1.98
C ASP A 195 -37.82 -21.78 -1.60
N ALA A 196 -37.98 -22.75 -2.51
CA ALA A 196 -36.99 -23.78 -2.68
C ALA A 196 -35.69 -23.04 -3.01
N LYS A 197 -34.78 -22.96 -2.03
CA LYS A 197 -33.47 -22.33 -2.22
C LYS A 197 -32.85 -22.93 -3.47
N ASP A 198 -32.42 -22.07 -4.38
CA ASP A 198 -31.74 -22.50 -5.60
C ASP A 198 -30.58 -23.42 -5.18
N PRO A 199 -30.39 -24.60 -5.79
CA PRO A 199 -29.24 -25.45 -5.49
C PRO A 199 -27.90 -24.68 -5.56
N GLU A 200 -27.83 -23.60 -6.33
CA GLU A 200 -26.67 -22.70 -6.33
C GLU A 200 -26.50 -21.93 -5.01
N ASP A 201 -27.59 -21.48 -4.38
CA ASP A 201 -27.57 -20.79 -3.09
C ASP A 201 -27.24 -21.73 -1.92
N GLU A 202 -27.71 -22.99 -1.95
CA GLU A 202 -27.29 -24.00 -0.97
C GLU A 202 -25.80 -24.34 -1.09
N VAL A 203 -25.29 -24.44 -2.32
CA VAL A 203 -23.87 -24.64 -2.58
C VAL A 203 -23.06 -23.42 -2.12
N ASN A 204 -23.56 -22.20 -2.32
CA ASN A 204 -22.90 -20.98 -1.87
C ASN A 204 -22.87 -20.88 -0.33
N ASP A 205 -23.96 -21.22 0.35
CA ASP A 205 -24.02 -21.22 1.82
C ASP A 205 -23.12 -22.31 2.42
N TYR A 206 -23.02 -23.47 1.75
CA TYR A 206 -22.09 -24.54 2.11
C TYR A 206 -20.63 -24.14 1.87
N LEU A 207 -20.32 -23.46 0.75
CA LEU A 207 -18.98 -22.95 0.45
C LEU A 207 -18.57 -21.85 1.44
N MET A 208 -19.46 -20.91 1.77
CA MET A 208 -19.24 -19.90 2.82
C MET A 208 -18.94 -20.55 4.18
N ARG A 209 -19.75 -21.53 4.61
CA ARG A 209 -19.50 -22.27 5.85
C ARG A 209 -18.23 -23.11 5.81
N ALA A 210 -17.85 -23.68 4.66
CA ALA A 210 -16.62 -24.43 4.49
C ALA A 210 -15.37 -23.54 4.39
N ILE A 211 -15.52 -22.27 3.98
CA ILE A 211 -14.47 -21.25 4.00
C ILE A 211 -14.30 -20.70 5.42
N ASP A 212 -15.40 -20.46 6.15
CA ASP A 212 -15.38 -20.08 7.57
C ASP A 212 -14.89 -21.21 8.48
N ALA A 213 -15.17 -22.48 8.18
CA ALA A 213 -14.59 -23.62 8.88
C ALA A 213 -13.08 -23.79 8.59
N ARG A 214 -12.59 -23.20 7.49
CA ARG A 214 -11.16 -23.00 7.21
C ARG A 214 -10.65 -21.64 7.71
N SER A 215 -11.46 -20.90 8.48
CA SER A 215 -11.03 -19.68 9.14
C SER A 215 -9.81 -20.01 9.99
N ILE A 216 -8.73 -19.39 9.57
CA ILE A 216 -7.36 -19.57 10.04
C ILE A 216 -7.27 -19.36 11.56
N ASP A 217 -8.21 -18.65 12.17
CA ASP A 217 -8.19 -18.32 13.59
C ASP A 217 -8.57 -19.49 14.51
N GLN A 218 -9.47 -20.39 14.08
CA GLN A 218 -9.78 -21.58 14.86
C GLN A 218 -8.62 -22.60 14.79
N LEU A 219 -8.06 -22.82 13.61
CA LEU A 219 -6.85 -23.64 13.42
C LEU A 219 -5.62 -23.06 14.14
N ARG A 220 -5.50 -21.73 14.21
CA ARG A 220 -4.49 -21.06 15.06
C ARG A 220 -4.71 -21.35 16.54
N SER A 221 -5.95 -21.32 17.03
CA SER A 221 -6.24 -21.61 18.43
C SER A 221 -6.00 -23.07 18.81
N GLU A 222 -6.26 -24.00 17.89
CA GLU A 222 -6.14 -25.45 18.13
C GLU A 222 -4.73 -26.00 17.89
N HIS A 223 -3.95 -25.40 16.96
CA HIS A 223 -2.66 -25.93 16.54
C HIS A 223 -1.47 -24.98 16.68
N CYS A 224 -1.68 -23.71 17.05
CA CYS A 224 -0.57 -22.80 17.36
C CYS A 224 -0.48 -22.59 18.87
N THR A 225 0.54 -23.15 19.50
CA THR A 225 0.95 -22.69 20.83
C THR A 225 1.53 -21.28 20.69
N PRO A 226 0.97 -20.26 21.38
CA PRO A 226 1.52 -18.92 21.34
C PRO A 226 2.92 -18.95 21.97
N LEU A 227 3.94 -18.75 21.15
CA LEU A 227 5.31 -18.63 21.62
C LEU A 227 5.65 -17.14 21.67
N LEU A 228 5.59 -16.58 22.87
CA LEU A 228 5.97 -15.20 23.12
C LEU A 228 7.49 -15.10 23.09
N LEU A 229 8.01 -14.65 21.94
CA LEU A 229 9.41 -14.29 21.80
C LEU A 229 9.63 -12.95 22.50
N HIS A 230 10.31 -12.99 23.64
CA HIS A 230 10.82 -11.79 24.28
C HIS A 230 12.24 -11.51 23.81
N PHE A 231 12.54 -10.24 23.54
CA PHE A 231 13.91 -9.83 23.25
C PHE A 231 14.80 -10.15 24.45
N LYS A 232 15.91 -10.87 24.21
CA LYS A 232 16.89 -11.21 25.26
C LYS A 232 17.54 -9.96 25.88
N GLN A 233 17.53 -8.84 25.16
CA GLN A 233 18.04 -7.55 25.60
C GLN A 233 16.99 -6.47 25.35
N ALA A 234 16.50 -5.82 26.41
CA ALA A 234 15.53 -4.74 26.31
C ALA A 234 16.04 -3.52 25.52
N ALA A 235 17.37 -3.33 25.46
CA ALA A 235 17.98 -2.24 24.69
C ALA A 235 17.81 -2.38 23.17
N ILE A 236 17.49 -3.58 22.66
CA ILE A 236 17.24 -3.84 21.23
C ILE A 236 15.77 -3.50 20.86
N GLU A 237 14.91 -3.19 21.83
CA GLU A 237 13.51 -2.79 21.61
C GLU A 237 13.38 -1.34 21.08
N GLN A 238 14.23 -0.97 20.13
CA GLN A 238 14.07 0.29 19.40
C GLN A 238 13.02 0.09 18.32
N LYS A 239 12.12 1.08 18.18
CA LYS A 239 11.06 1.05 17.18
C LYS A 239 11.66 1.25 15.78
N VAL A 240 11.06 0.61 14.79
CA VAL A 240 11.44 0.60 13.38
C VAL A 240 10.35 1.34 12.60
N THR A 241 10.73 2.13 11.60
CA THR A 241 9.75 2.75 10.68
C THR A 241 9.63 1.91 9.42
N ILE A 242 8.39 1.66 9.00
CA ILE A 242 8.03 0.91 7.80
C ILE A 242 7.42 1.89 6.80
N LEU A 243 7.90 1.82 5.57
CA LEU A 243 7.42 2.58 4.42
C LEU A 243 6.84 1.60 3.40
N LEU A 244 5.53 1.69 3.17
CA LEU A 244 4.81 0.96 2.11
C LEU A 244 4.39 1.92 1.01
N VAL A 245 4.62 1.50 -0.23
CA VAL A 245 4.46 2.29 -1.43
C VAL A 245 3.79 1.44 -2.49
N THR A 246 2.69 1.91 -3.10
CA THR A 246 1.97 1.17 -4.15
C THR A 246 1.55 2.12 -5.26
#